data_AF-C6DAV0-F1
#
_entry.id   AF-C6DAV0-F1
#
_cell.length_a   1.000
_cell.length_b   1.000
_cell.length_c   1.000
_cell.angle_alpha   90.00
_cell.angle_beta   90.00
_cell.angle_gamma   90.00
#
_symmetry.space_group_name_H-M   'P 1'
#
loop_
_entity.id
_entity.type
_entity.pdbx_description
1 polymer ?
#
loop_
_entity_poly.entity_id
_entity_poly.type
_entity_poly.pdbx_seq_one_letter_code
_entity_poly.pdbx_strand_id
1 'polypeptide(L)'
;MYSSGMFFFLLFSSALLFALVNRVFSYRLTYLSAFSVLAVLGWGYIFQGDYLVPVAVFLSFYLLVTLKEKGWLKTWQAVSLTLLPLFLVKLHLNNHWGMIGLSFMTFRAIDVLLYRSKKDGQHFLHYFCYLFMPFIILAGPMYRWRTWVNDITKSVFTLTREQFLVAMEQIFTGIIQKFLFAMLINNLVIESWSYRPFTLTVGVVMSLAYSAYLYFDFAGYSNMAIGAGRLFGLNIPANFNLPILAKNPQDFWRRFHISLSEWLRDVVFMPIYMNLMKLDFFRQNKTLAQNIGIFCTLFCMGAWNGLERHYVISGALFGAISVAHNMLQWSAKRSPTLSNCLHHPVIVFIGRILTLASAAASLYIFSGMSPL
;
A
#
# COMPACT_ATOMS: atom_id res chain seq x y z
N MET A 1 -3.42 -3.08 -15.49
CA MET A 1 -4.64 -2.64 -16.21
C MET A 1 -5.13 -1.22 -15.90
N TYR A 2 -4.51 -0.36 -15.05
CA TYR A 2 -5.12 0.96 -14.75
C TYR A 2 -4.18 2.18 -14.78
N SER A 3 -2.94 2.01 -15.23
CA SER A 3 -1.96 3.09 -15.31
C SER A 3 -1.25 3.04 -16.65
N SER A 4 -1.94 3.50 -17.69
CA SER A 4 -1.39 3.61 -19.04
C SER A 4 -0.23 4.61 -19.04
N GLY A 5 0.66 4.51 -20.04
CA GLY A 5 1.68 5.54 -20.26
C GLY A 5 1.07 6.95 -20.36
N MET A 6 -0.12 7.06 -20.95
CA MET A 6 -0.88 8.31 -21.04
C MET A 6 -1.27 8.88 -19.68
N PHE A 7 -1.71 8.04 -18.73
CA PHE A 7 -2.04 8.48 -17.37
C PHE A 7 -0.84 9.17 -16.70
N PHE A 8 0.34 8.54 -16.75
CA PHE A 8 1.54 9.12 -16.17
C PHE A 8 2.06 10.34 -16.94
N PHE A 9 1.91 10.34 -18.27
CA PHE A 9 2.27 11.49 -19.10
C PHE A 9 1.45 12.74 -18.74
N LEU A 10 0.13 12.59 -18.59
CA LEU A 10 -0.75 13.69 -18.16
C LEU A 10 -0.41 14.18 -16.75
N LEU A 11 -0.17 13.24 -15.84
CA LEU A 11 0.19 13.54 -14.45
C LEU A 11 1.53 14.29 -14.34
N PHE A 12 2.53 13.89 -15.11
CA PHE A 12 3.82 14.57 -15.19
C PHE A 12 3.71 15.95 -15.84
N SER A 13 2.99 16.04 -16.96
CA SER A 13 2.80 17.30 -17.70
C SER A 13 2.07 18.33 -16.84
N SER A 14 1.05 17.93 -16.08
CA SER A 14 0.36 18.80 -15.14
C SER A 14 1.25 19.28 -13.98
N ALA A 15 2.18 18.43 -13.50
CA ALA A 15 3.18 18.82 -12.50
C ALA A 15 4.11 19.92 -13.01
N LEU A 16 4.65 19.74 -14.21
CA LEU A 16 5.54 20.71 -14.83
C LEU A 16 4.83 22.03 -15.15
N LEU A 17 3.61 21.94 -15.71
CA LEU A 17 2.78 23.10 -15.98
C LEU A 17 2.53 23.89 -14.69
N PHE A 18 2.19 23.20 -13.60
CA PHE A 18 1.97 23.85 -12.32
C PHE A 18 3.22 24.53 -11.77
N ALA A 19 4.39 23.89 -11.84
CA ALA A 19 5.66 24.49 -11.44
C ALA A 19 5.99 25.73 -12.25
N LEU A 20 5.73 25.71 -13.56
CA LEU A 20 5.91 26.85 -14.45
C LEU A 20 4.95 28.00 -14.08
N VAL A 21 3.66 27.70 -13.94
CA VAL A 21 2.63 28.68 -13.56
C VAL A 21 2.99 29.31 -12.22
N ASN A 22 3.33 28.53 -11.19
CA ASN A 22 3.67 29.09 -9.88
C ASN A 22 4.91 30.00 -9.92
N ARG A 23 5.90 29.67 -10.76
CA ARG A 23 7.07 30.53 -10.99
C ARG A 23 6.66 31.86 -11.65
N VAL A 24 5.79 31.82 -12.66
CA VAL A 24 5.26 33.02 -13.34
C VAL A 24 4.49 33.92 -12.36
N PHE A 25 3.69 33.34 -11.46
CA PHE A 25 2.93 34.06 -10.44
C PHE A 25 3.76 34.44 -9.19
N SER A 26 5.10 34.44 -9.27
CA SER A 26 5.99 34.80 -8.14
C SER A 26 5.68 34.02 -6.85
N TYR A 27 5.38 32.73 -6.99
CA TYR A 27 5.09 31.83 -5.88
C TYR A 27 3.86 32.17 -5.02
N ARG A 28 2.88 32.88 -5.60
CA ARG A 28 1.62 33.24 -4.91
C ARG A 28 0.63 32.08 -4.78
N LEU A 29 0.83 30.95 -5.47
CA LEU A 29 -0.06 29.81 -5.35
C LEU A 29 0.28 28.98 -4.11
N THR A 30 -0.74 28.72 -3.29
CA THR A 30 -0.63 27.79 -2.16
C THR A 30 -0.63 26.35 -2.66
N TYR A 31 0.01 25.44 -1.90
CA TYR A 31 -0.06 24.00 -2.19
C TYR A 31 -1.51 23.52 -2.32
N LEU A 32 -2.41 23.99 -1.46
CA LEU A 32 -3.82 23.59 -1.53
C LEU A 32 -4.49 23.98 -2.85
N SER A 33 -4.25 25.20 -3.35
CA SER A 33 -4.81 25.65 -4.64
C SER A 33 -4.30 24.79 -5.80
N ALA A 34 -3.00 24.45 -5.78
CA ALA A 34 -2.37 23.54 -6.73
C ALA A 34 -3.07 22.19 -6.79
N PHE A 35 -3.20 21.56 -5.61
CA PHE A 35 -3.75 20.22 -5.51
C PHE A 35 -5.23 20.19 -5.78
N SER A 36 -5.96 21.26 -5.50
CA SER A 36 -7.40 21.32 -5.78
C SER A 36 -7.66 21.21 -7.27
N VAL A 37 -6.93 21.97 -8.09
CA VAL A 37 -7.03 21.88 -9.56
C VAL A 37 -6.64 20.48 -10.03
N LEU A 38 -5.50 19.96 -9.55
CA LEU A 38 -5.03 18.64 -9.94
C LEU A 38 -6.01 17.51 -9.54
N ALA A 39 -6.56 17.57 -8.33
CA ALA A 39 -7.51 16.58 -7.81
C ALA A 39 -8.81 16.62 -8.62
N VAL A 40 -9.32 17.80 -8.98
CA VAL A 40 -10.52 17.93 -9.82
C VAL A 40 -10.27 17.42 -11.24
N LEU A 41 -9.16 17.78 -11.88
CA LEU A 41 -8.82 17.30 -13.22
C LEU A 41 -8.59 15.79 -13.23
N GLY A 42 -7.85 15.28 -12.25
CA GLY A 42 -7.60 13.85 -12.07
C GLY A 42 -8.88 13.08 -11.80
N TRP A 43 -9.77 13.62 -10.98
CA TRP A 43 -11.08 13.04 -10.74
C TRP A 43 -11.92 12.97 -12.02
N GLY A 44 -11.99 14.07 -12.78
CA GLY A 44 -12.72 14.12 -14.06
C GLY A 44 -12.19 13.10 -15.07
N TYR A 45 -10.88 12.93 -15.17
CA TYR A 45 -10.26 11.96 -16.07
C TYR A 45 -10.50 10.50 -15.64
N ILE A 46 -10.33 10.20 -14.34
CA ILE A 46 -10.44 8.82 -13.82
C ILE A 46 -11.89 8.34 -13.81
N PHE A 47 -12.84 9.22 -13.48
CA PHE A 47 -14.25 8.88 -13.28
C PHE A 47 -15.16 9.35 -14.41
N GLN A 48 -14.60 9.59 -15.61
CA GLN A 48 -15.33 10.13 -16.76
C GLN A 48 -16.62 9.37 -17.15
N GLY A 49 -16.72 8.08 -16.78
CA GLY A 49 -17.88 7.23 -17.06
C GLY A 49 -18.91 7.13 -15.93
N ASP A 50 -18.56 7.43 -14.67
CA ASP A 50 -19.47 7.41 -13.53
C ASP A 50 -18.96 8.32 -12.40
N TYR A 51 -19.61 9.48 -12.30
CA TYR A 51 -19.29 10.51 -11.32
C TYR A 51 -20.09 10.36 -10.01
N LEU A 52 -21.23 9.68 -10.04
CA LEU A 52 -22.18 9.65 -8.92
C LEU A 52 -21.65 8.80 -7.78
N VAL A 53 -21.12 7.61 -8.08
CA VAL A 53 -20.59 6.69 -7.06
C VAL A 53 -19.40 7.31 -6.31
N PRO A 54 -18.38 7.89 -6.96
CA PRO A 54 -17.29 8.56 -6.26
C PRO A 54 -17.76 9.71 -5.35
N VAL A 55 -18.71 10.52 -5.80
CA VAL A 55 -19.28 11.62 -4.99
C VAL A 55 -20.02 11.06 -3.79
N ALA A 56 -20.87 10.04 -3.98
CA ALA A 56 -21.61 9.40 -2.90
C ALA A 56 -20.69 8.78 -1.85
N VAL A 57 -19.66 8.04 -2.29
CA VAL A 57 -18.64 7.46 -1.40
C VAL A 57 -17.92 8.56 -0.63
N PHE A 58 -17.46 9.60 -1.30
CA PHE A 58 -16.78 10.72 -0.65
C PHE A 58 -17.64 11.43 0.39
N LEU A 59 -18.88 11.78 0.05
CA LEU A 59 -19.81 12.44 0.96
C LEU A 59 -20.14 11.54 2.15
N SER A 60 -20.30 10.23 1.93
CA SER A 60 -20.52 9.26 3.00
C SER A 60 -19.35 9.22 3.98
N PHE A 61 -18.11 9.16 3.49
CA PHE A 61 -16.92 9.13 4.33
C PHE A 61 -16.73 10.45 5.09
N TYR A 62 -16.95 11.59 4.43
CA TYR A 62 -16.88 12.91 5.07
C TYR A 62 -17.94 13.07 6.18
N LEU A 63 -19.16 12.58 5.94
CA LEU A 63 -20.22 12.57 6.94
C LEU A 63 -19.83 11.72 8.15
N LEU A 64 -19.31 10.51 7.94
CA LEU A 64 -18.89 9.61 9.01
C LEU A 64 -17.79 10.22 9.89
N VAL A 65 -16.79 10.87 9.28
CA VAL A 65 -15.75 11.62 10.01
C VAL A 65 -16.39 12.74 10.85
N THR A 66 -17.30 13.52 10.25
CA THR A 66 -17.99 14.62 10.93
C THR A 66 -18.83 14.14 12.11
N LEU A 67 -19.61 13.06 11.94
CA LEU A 67 -20.44 12.47 12.99
C LEU A 67 -19.59 11.93 14.14
N LYS A 68 -18.46 11.29 13.84
CA LYS A 68 -17.50 10.81 14.83
C LYS A 68 -16.87 11.98 15.60
N GLU A 69 -16.51 13.07 14.93
CA GLU A 69 -15.95 14.28 15.58
C GLU A 69 -16.95 15.00 16.49
N LYS A 70 -18.23 15.00 16.11
CA LYS A 70 -19.34 15.49 16.97
C LYS A 70 -19.65 14.56 18.14
N GLY A 71 -19.02 13.39 18.22
CA GLY A 71 -19.25 12.40 19.28
C GLY A 71 -20.51 11.54 19.09
N TRP A 72 -21.17 11.62 17.93
CA TRP A 72 -22.41 10.87 17.64
C TRP A 72 -22.13 9.40 17.31
N LEU A 73 -20.92 9.10 16.81
CA LEU A 73 -20.47 7.74 16.52
C LEU A 73 -19.24 7.39 17.34
N LYS A 74 -19.23 6.19 17.92
CA LYS A 74 -18.02 5.58 18.49
C LYS A 74 -17.05 5.24 17.35
N THR A 75 -15.75 5.26 17.64
CA THR A 75 -14.71 4.97 16.63
C THR A 75 -14.94 3.65 15.89
N TRP A 76 -15.30 2.57 16.59
CA TRP A 76 -15.56 1.28 15.95
C TRP A 76 -16.76 1.32 15.00
N GLN A 77 -17.83 2.07 15.32
CA GLN A 77 -19.00 2.21 14.46
C GLN A 77 -18.63 2.96 13.18
N ALA A 78 -17.90 4.06 13.32
CA ALA A 78 -17.49 4.86 12.18
C ALA A 78 -16.52 4.08 11.27
N VAL A 79 -15.59 3.29 11.82
CA VAL A 79 -14.71 2.41 11.04
C VAL A 79 -15.52 1.33 10.30
N SER A 80 -16.44 0.64 10.98
CA SER A 80 -17.28 -0.39 10.34
C SER A 80 -18.13 0.17 9.20
N LEU A 81 -18.74 1.34 9.39
CA LEU A 81 -19.52 2.01 8.35
C LEU A 81 -18.65 2.48 7.17
N THR A 82 -17.41 2.90 7.43
CA THR A 82 -16.46 3.29 6.37
C THR A 82 -16.02 2.08 5.54
N LEU A 83 -15.90 0.90 6.16
CA LEU A 83 -15.57 -0.35 5.47
C LEU A 83 -16.74 -0.95 4.69
N LEU A 84 -17.99 -0.57 4.99
CA LEU A 84 -19.19 -1.21 4.46
C LEU A 84 -19.25 -1.21 2.91
N PRO A 85 -19.03 -0.10 2.19
CA PRO A 85 -19.05 -0.12 0.72
C PRO A 85 -18.04 -1.11 0.14
N LEU A 86 -16.84 -1.16 0.72
CA LEU A 86 -15.78 -2.10 0.29
C LEU A 86 -16.20 -3.55 0.51
N PHE A 87 -16.80 -3.88 1.65
CA PHE A 87 -17.28 -5.24 1.94
C PHE A 87 -18.43 -5.65 1.02
N LEU A 88 -19.39 -4.74 0.78
CA LEU A 88 -20.53 -5.02 -0.10
C LEU A 88 -20.08 -5.36 -1.53
N VAL A 89 -19.09 -4.64 -2.05
CA VAL A 89 -18.51 -4.92 -3.37
C VAL A 89 -17.72 -6.23 -3.36
N LYS A 90 -16.88 -6.46 -2.35
CA LYS A 90 -16.03 -7.68 -2.29
C LYS A 90 -16.82 -8.97 -2.08
N LEU A 91 -17.93 -8.90 -1.37
CA LEU A 91 -18.83 -10.04 -1.14
C LEU A 91 -19.82 -10.23 -2.31
N HIS A 92 -19.74 -9.41 -3.36
CA HIS A 92 -20.70 -9.40 -4.47
C HIS A 92 -22.15 -9.19 -4.03
N LEU A 93 -22.36 -8.56 -2.87
CA LEU A 93 -23.69 -8.26 -2.32
C LEU A 93 -24.28 -7.00 -2.96
N ASN A 94 -23.43 -6.02 -3.29
CA ASN A 94 -23.84 -4.83 -4.01
C ASN A 94 -22.66 -4.24 -4.78
N ASN A 95 -22.65 -4.45 -6.09
CA ASN A 95 -21.59 -3.97 -6.98
C ASN A 95 -21.76 -2.51 -7.40
N HIS A 96 -22.90 -1.86 -7.10
CA HIS A 96 -23.16 -0.46 -7.48
C HIS A 96 -22.26 0.53 -6.74
N TRP A 97 -21.71 0.13 -5.58
CA TRP A 97 -20.71 0.94 -4.86
C TRP A 97 -19.29 0.76 -5.42
N GLY A 98 -19.11 -0.13 -6.39
CA GLY A 98 -17.83 -0.44 -6.99
C GLY A 98 -17.28 0.76 -7.76
N MET A 99 -16.09 1.22 -7.38
CA MET A 99 -15.35 2.21 -8.15
C MET A 99 -13.86 1.91 -8.11
N ILE A 100 -13.15 2.38 -9.13
CA ILE A 100 -11.71 2.28 -9.15
C ILE A 100 -11.09 3.05 -7.97
N GLY A 101 -10.12 2.44 -7.29
CA GLY A 101 -9.49 3.04 -6.11
C GLY A 101 -10.33 3.03 -4.83
N LEU A 102 -11.54 2.44 -4.81
CA LEU A 102 -12.38 2.35 -3.60
C LEU A 102 -11.60 1.81 -2.40
N SER A 103 -10.85 0.74 -2.64
CA SER A 103 -10.06 0.03 -1.63
C SER A 103 -9.03 0.92 -0.92
N PHE A 104 -8.16 1.58 -1.68
CA PHE A 104 -7.16 2.52 -1.12
C PHE A 104 -7.83 3.77 -0.55
N MET A 105 -8.92 4.24 -1.14
CA MET A 105 -9.68 5.37 -0.59
C MET A 105 -10.29 5.05 0.78
N THR A 106 -10.85 3.86 0.98
CA THR A 106 -11.37 3.40 2.27
C THR A 106 -10.28 3.40 3.34
N PHE A 107 -9.08 2.90 3.03
CA PHE A 107 -7.95 2.91 3.97
C PHE A 107 -7.52 4.32 4.37
N ARG A 108 -7.52 5.24 3.41
CA ARG A 108 -7.21 6.65 3.65
C ARG A 108 -8.30 7.33 4.45
N ALA A 109 -9.58 7.04 4.19
CA ALA A 109 -10.69 7.55 4.98
C ALA A 109 -10.63 7.08 6.44
N ILE A 110 -10.29 5.79 6.67
CA ILE A 110 -10.05 5.24 8.02
C ILE A 110 -8.85 5.94 8.68
N ASP A 111 -7.77 6.20 7.92
CA ASP A 111 -6.63 6.94 8.45
C ASP A 111 -7.01 8.35 8.94
N VAL A 112 -7.83 9.10 8.18
CA VAL A 112 -8.36 10.38 8.66
C VAL A 112 -9.20 10.19 9.92
N LEU A 113 -10.12 9.23 9.89
CA LEU A 113 -11.02 8.94 11.01
C LEU A 113 -10.24 8.66 12.31
N LEU A 114 -9.11 7.94 12.23
CA LEU A 114 -8.31 7.54 13.38
C LEU A 114 -7.31 8.62 13.83
N TYR A 115 -6.67 9.33 12.90
CA TYR A 115 -5.47 10.14 13.21
C TYR A 115 -5.62 11.64 13.01
N ARG A 116 -6.74 12.12 12.47
CA ARG A 116 -7.05 13.55 12.38
C ARG A 116 -7.13 14.17 13.76
N SER A 117 -6.50 15.34 13.90
CA SER A 117 -6.49 16.12 15.13
C SER A 117 -7.47 17.29 15.04
N LYS A 118 -7.95 17.79 16.20
CA LYS A 118 -8.77 19.01 16.25
C LYS A 118 -8.05 20.24 15.68
N LYS A 119 -6.71 20.24 15.68
CA LYS A 119 -5.88 21.35 15.17
C LYS A 119 -5.83 21.40 13.64
N ASP A 120 -6.20 20.30 12.98
CA ASP A 120 -6.13 20.21 11.51
C ASP A 120 -7.25 21.03 10.82
N GLY A 121 -8.20 21.57 11.59
CA GLY A 121 -9.33 22.36 11.08
C GLY A 121 -10.35 21.52 10.31
N GLN A 122 -11.51 22.12 9.99
CA GLN A 122 -12.54 21.55 9.11
C GLN A 122 -12.39 22.09 7.68
N HIS A 123 -11.46 21.50 6.91
CA HIS A 123 -11.28 21.88 5.51
C HIS A 123 -11.77 20.75 4.61
N PHE A 124 -13.04 20.82 4.18
CA PHE A 124 -13.64 19.94 3.17
C PHE A 124 -12.70 19.74 1.96
N LEU A 125 -12.05 20.82 1.53
CA LEU A 125 -11.11 20.81 0.40
C LEU A 125 -9.83 20.00 0.70
N HIS A 126 -9.29 20.03 1.93
CA HIS A 126 -8.13 19.22 2.32
C HIS A 126 -8.49 17.73 2.26
N TYR A 127 -9.70 17.39 2.72
CA TYR A 127 -10.19 16.03 2.71
C TYR A 127 -10.46 15.52 1.30
N PHE A 128 -11.07 16.35 0.44
CA PHE A 128 -11.26 16.07 -0.98
C PHE A 128 -9.94 15.83 -1.70
N CYS A 129 -9.01 16.77 -1.60
CA CYS A 129 -7.69 16.68 -2.22
C CYS A 129 -6.89 15.50 -1.69
N TYR A 130 -7.04 15.16 -0.41
CA TYR A 130 -6.49 13.93 0.14
C TYR A 130 -7.11 12.74 -0.60
N LEU A 131 -8.39 12.41 -0.39
CA LEU A 131 -8.97 11.16 -0.90
C LEU A 131 -8.84 10.99 -2.41
N PHE A 132 -8.98 12.07 -3.19
CA PHE A 132 -8.92 12.04 -4.65
C PHE A 132 -7.55 12.38 -5.25
N MET A 133 -6.48 12.32 -4.45
CA MET A 133 -5.14 12.59 -4.94
C MET A 133 -4.77 11.65 -6.11
N PRO A 134 -4.58 12.17 -7.33
CA PRO A 134 -4.51 11.33 -8.52
C PRO A 134 -3.27 10.44 -8.57
N PHE A 135 -2.16 10.84 -7.94
CA PHE A 135 -0.94 10.01 -7.88
C PHE A 135 -1.17 8.65 -7.22
N ILE A 136 -2.09 8.58 -6.25
CA ILE A 136 -2.18 7.43 -5.34
C ILE A 136 -3.55 6.76 -5.25
N ILE A 137 -4.58 7.31 -5.91
CA ILE A 137 -5.95 6.80 -5.81
C ILE A 137 -6.09 5.33 -6.28
N LEU A 138 -5.32 4.92 -7.29
CA LEU A 138 -5.44 3.58 -7.87
C LEU A 138 -4.74 2.51 -7.04
N ALA A 139 -3.46 2.74 -6.75
CA ALA A 139 -2.59 1.81 -6.06
C ALA A 139 -1.34 2.50 -5.48
N GLY A 140 -1.39 3.79 -5.15
CA GLY A 140 -0.17 4.48 -4.68
C GLY A 140 0.21 4.15 -3.24
N PRO A 141 1.38 4.63 -2.79
CA PRO A 141 1.78 4.53 -1.41
C PRO A 141 0.70 5.08 -0.47
N MET A 142 0.53 4.43 0.67
CA MET A 142 -0.38 4.82 1.74
C MET A 142 0.13 6.08 2.43
N TYR A 143 -0.13 7.22 1.81
CA TYR A 143 0.23 8.52 2.31
C TYR A 143 -0.68 8.92 3.47
N ARG A 144 -0.11 9.14 4.65
CA ARG A 144 -0.85 9.39 5.90
C ARG A 144 -1.38 10.82 5.99
N TRP A 145 -2.55 10.98 6.60
CA TRP A 145 -3.26 12.24 6.80
C TRP A 145 -2.39 13.31 7.47
N ARG A 146 -1.64 12.94 8.52
CA ARG A 146 -0.77 13.88 9.23
C ARG A 146 0.34 14.43 8.33
N THR A 147 0.98 13.57 7.54
CA THR A 147 2.02 13.99 6.59
C THR A 147 1.43 14.85 5.49
N TRP A 148 0.26 14.48 4.98
CA TRP A 148 -0.49 15.28 4.00
C TRP A 148 -0.79 16.69 4.51
N VAL A 149 -1.38 16.82 5.69
CA VAL A 149 -1.72 18.12 6.29
C VAL A 149 -0.46 18.97 6.45
N ASN A 150 0.63 18.37 6.94
CA ASN A 150 1.91 19.07 7.07
C ASN A 150 2.49 19.54 5.73
N ASP A 151 2.29 18.79 4.64
CA ASP A 151 2.79 19.16 3.33
C ASP A 151 1.96 20.27 2.66
N ILE A 152 0.63 20.23 2.77
CA ILE A 152 -0.25 21.24 2.15
C ILE A 152 -0.37 22.55 2.91
N THR A 153 -0.05 22.56 4.21
CA THR A 153 -0.11 23.77 5.05
C THR A 153 1.12 24.65 4.91
N LYS A 154 2.13 24.20 4.15
CA LYS A 154 3.29 25.03 3.79
C LYS A 154 2.82 26.27 3.01
N SER A 155 3.38 27.42 3.36
CA SER A 155 2.94 28.72 2.85
C SER A 155 3.23 28.93 1.36
N VAL A 156 4.33 28.38 0.86
CA VAL A 156 4.81 28.63 -0.50
C VAL A 156 5.31 27.35 -1.14
N PHE A 157 4.76 27.02 -2.31
CA PHE A 157 5.27 25.93 -3.14
C PHE A 157 6.57 26.38 -3.84
N THR A 158 7.69 25.74 -3.53
CA THR A 158 8.96 25.94 -4.25
C THR A 158 9.52 24.59 -4.68
N LEU A 159 9.98 24.50 -5.93
CA LEU A 159 10.62 23.32 -6.49
C LEU A 159 12.09 23.67 -6.76
N THR A 160 13.00 23.14 -5.96
CA THR A 160 14.44 23.35 -6.16
C THR A 160 14.94 22.50 -7.33
N ARG A 161 16.09 22.88 -7.91
CA ARG A 161 16.75 22.08 -8.95
C ARG A 161 17.07 20.67 -8.47
N GLU A 162 17.51 20.54 -7.23
CA GLU A 162 17.82 19.23 -6.62
C GLU A 162 16.57 18.36 -6.50
N GLN A 163 15.47 18.92 -5.97
CA GLN A 163 14.19 18.21 -5.88
C GLN A 163 13.67 17.78 -7.25
N PHE A 164 13.83 18.63 -8.27
CA PHE A 164 13.47 18.29 -9.64
C PHE A 164 14.30 17.11 -10.18
N LEU A 165 15.62 17.13 -10.02
CA LEU A 165 16.49 16.06 -10.49
C LEU A 165 16.18 14.72 -9.80
N VAL A 166 16.00 14.73 -8.48
CA VAL A 166 15.63 13.55 -7.69
C VAL A 166 14.24 13.03 -8.06
N ALA A 167 13.28 13.93 -8.32
CA ALA A 167 11.96 13.53 -8.81
C ALA A 167 12.05 12.87 -10.20
N MET A 168 12.89 13.41 -11.08
CA MET A 168 13.06 12.91 -12.44
C MET A 168 13.74 11.55 -12.46
N GLU A 169 14.83 11.37 -11.71
CA GLU A 169 15.48 10.07 -11.53
C GLU A 169 14.49 9.01 -11.05
N GLN A 170 13.64 9.35 -10.08
CA GLN A 170 12.61 8.44 -9.57
C GLN A 170 11.59 8.07 -10.65
N ILE A 171 11.12 9.04 -11.45
CA ILE A 171 10.17 8.81 -12.54
C ILE A 171 10.80 7.92 -13.61
N PHE A 172 12.01 8.23 -14.07
CA PHE A 172 12.71 7.42 -15.08
C PHE A 172 12.97 5.99 -14.59
N THR A 173 13.39 5.84 -13.33
CA THR A 173 13.52 4.52 -12.70
C THR A 173 12.18 3.77 -12.75
N GLY A 174 11.08 4.44 -12.44
CA GLY A 174 9.76 3.84 -12.48
C GLY A 174 9.30 3.44 -13.89
N ILE A 175 9.63 4.26 -14.90
CA ILE A 175 9.35 3.96 -16.32
C ILE A 175 10.10 2.69 -16.74
N ILE A 176 11.40 2.60 -16.44
CA ILE A 176 12.22 1.42 -16.78
C ILE A 176 11.68 0.17 -16.07
N GLN A 177 11.35 0.26 -14.78
CA GLN A 177 10.79 -0.88 -14.05
C GLN A 177 9.47 -1.36 -14.66
N LYS A 178 8.52 -0.46 -14.90
CA LYS A 178 7.18 -0.85 -15.37
C LYS A 178 7.15 -1.21 -16.86
N PHE A 179 7.66 -0.34 -17.72
CA PHE A 179 7.49 -0.45 -19.17
C PHE A 179 8.60 -1.24 -19.86
N LEU A 180 9.73 -1.51 -19.20
CA LEU A 180 10.75 -2.42 -19.71
C LEU A 180 10.73 -3.74 -18.94
N PHE A 181 11.14 -3.76 -17.66
CA PHE A 181 11.35 -5.03 -16.95
C PHE A 181 10.05 -5.81 -16.72
N ALA A 182 8.99 -5.18 -16.22
CA ALA A 182 7.74 -5.88 -15.97
C ALA A 182 7.12 -6.42 -17.28
N MET A 183 7.11 -5.61 -18.34
CA MET A 183 6.61 -6.04 -19.65
C MET A 183 7.43 -7.20 -20.24
N LEU A 184 8.77 -7.16 -20.17
CA LEU A 184 9.62 -8.25 -20.64
C LEU A 184 9.35 -9.55 -19.88
N ILE A 185 9.24 -9.50 -18.55
CA ILE A 185 8.98 -10.69 -17.74
C ILE A 185 7.59 -11.26 -18.03
N ASN A 186 6.58 -10.38 -18.15
CA ASN A 186 5.22 -10.81 -18.49
C ASN A 186 5.18 -11.53 -19.83
N ASN A 187 5.68 -10.88 -20.89
CA ASN A 187 5.51 -11.36 -22.26
C ASN A 187 6.43 -12.54 -22.57
N LEU A 188 7.66 -12.56 -22.04
CA LEU A 188 8.62 -13.62 -22.36
C LEU A 188 8.47 -14.85 -21.47
N VAL A 189 8.03 -14.67 -20.21
CA VAL A 189 8.01 -15.76 -19.22
C VAL A 189 6.59 -16.07 -18.75
N ILE A 190 5.85 -15.10 -18.20
CA ILE A 190 4.55 -15.41 -17.58
C ILE A 190 3.56 -15.95 -18.62
N GLU A 191 3.40 -15.28 -19.76
CA GLU A 191 2.47 -15.69 -20.82
C GLU A 191 2.84 -17.03 -21.46
N SER A 192 4.13 -17.36 -21.57
CA SER A 192 4.60 -18.59 -22.20
C SER A 192 4.62 -19.82 -21.26
N TRP A 193 4.55 -19.59 -19.95
CA TRP A 193 4.58 -20.65 -18.93
C TRP A 193 3.25 -20.85 -18.21
N SER A 194 2.33 -19.87 -18.19
CA SER A 194 1.06 -19.94 -17.48
C SER A 194 0.13 -21.06 -17.94
N TYR A 195 0.17 -21.43 -19.23
CA TYR A 195 -0.66 -22.49 -19.81
C TYR A 195 -0.04 -23.89 -19.69
N ARG A 196 1.17 -24.02 -19.15
CA ARG A 196 1.84 -25.31 -19.02
C ARG A 196 1.26 -26.10 -17.84
N PRO A 197 1.11 -27.43 -17.96
CA PRO A 197 0.67 -28.24 -16.83
C PRO A 197 1.64 -28.11 -15.65
N PHE A 198 1.10 -28.11 -14.44
CA PHE A 198 1.91 -27.88 -13.25
C PHE A 198 2.96 -28.98 -13.07
N THR A 199 4.21 -28.57 -12.95
CA THR A 199 5.36 -29.37 -12.52
C THR A 199 6.16 -28.55 -11.50
N LEU A 200 7.08 -29.19 -10.76
CA LEU A 200 7.96 -28.45 -9.84
C LEU A 200 8.73 -27.35 -10.56
N THR A 201 9.21 -27.62 -11.79
CA THR A 201 9.89 -26.63 -12.62
C THR A 201 9.00 -25.44 -12.95
N VAL A 202 7.75 -25.69 -13.37
CA VAL A 202 6.77 -24.61 -13.61
C VAL A 202 6.53 -23.80 -12.34
N GLY A 203 6.34 -24.47 -11.20
CA GLY A 203 6.15 -23.81 -9.90
C GLY A 203 7.31 -22.89 -9.52
N VAL A 204 8.56 -23.33 -9.69
CA VAL A 204 9.76 -22.52 -9.39
C VAL A 204 9.88 -21.34 -10.36
N VAL A 205 9.76 -21.59 -11.67
CA VAL A 205 9.89 -20.54 -12.70
C VAL A 205 8.80 -19.49 -12.52
N MET A 206 7.54 -19.90 -12.37
CA MET A 206 6.43 -18.96 -12.21
C MET A 206 6.48 -18.21 -10.89
N SER A 207 6.97 -18.82 -9.81
CA SER A 207 7.17 -18.12 -8.53
C SER A 207 8.18 -17.00 -8.64
N LEU A 208 9.32 -17.24 -9.30
CA LEU A 208 10.33 -16.22 -9.51
C LEU A 208 9.86 -15.16 -10.51
N ALA A 209 9.28 -15.57 -11.64
CA ALA A 209 8.82 -14.69 -12.70
C ALA A 209 7.70 -13.77 -12.21
N TYR A 210 6.66 -14.32 -11.56
CA TYR A 210 5.56 -13.52 -11.04
C TYR A 210 6.02 -12.57 -9.93
N SER A 211 6.91 -13.01 -9.03
CA SER A 211 7.45 -12.13 -8.00
C SER A 211 8.24 -10.95 -8.58
N ALA A 212 9.06 -11.22 -9.61
CA ALA A 212 9.82 -10.18 -10.30
C ALA A 212 8.90 -9.23 -11.08
N TYR A 213 7.94 -9.77 -11.83
CA TYR A 213 6.91 -9.00 -12.52
C TYR A 213 6.14 -8.09 -11.57
N LEU A 214 5.59 -8.64 -10.49
CA LEU A 214 4.80 -7.90 -9.51
C LEU A 214 5.66 -6.81 -8.85
N TYR A 215 6.91 -7.11 -8.50
CA TYR A 215 7.84 -6.13 -7.97
C TYR A 215 8.07 -4.99 -8.97
N PHE A 216 8.43 -5.28 -10.22
CA PHE A 216 8.76 -4.25 -11.19
C PHE A 216 7.53 -3.43 -11.65
N ASP A 217 6.38 -4.08 -11.84
CA ASP A 217 5.14 -3.38 -12.23
C ASP A 217 4.71 -2.41 -11.13
N PHE A 218 4.77 -2.87 -9.88
CA PHE A 218 4.25 -2.12 -8.76
C PHE A 218 5.26 -1.10 -8.19
N ALA A 219 6.54 -1.46 -8.12
CA ALA A 219 7.61 -0.51 -7.81
C ALA A 219 7.70 0.56 -8.88
N GLY A 220 7.53 0.18 -10.16
CA GLY A 220 7.50 1.13 -11.27
C GLY A 220 6.39 2.16 -11.15
N TYR A 221 5.15 1.69 -10.89
CA TYR A 221 4.02 2.58 -10.56
C TYR A 221 4.33 3.48 -9.35
N SER A 222 4.81 2.89 -8.25
CA SER A 222 5.06 3.62 -7.00
C SER A 222 6.13 4.69 -7.18
N ASN A 223 7.20 4.40 -7.93
CA ASN A 223 8.29 5.33 -8.20
C ASN A 223 7.85 6.52 -9.05
N MET A 224 7.04 6.28 -10.09
CA MET A 224 6.45 7.36 -10.87
C MET A 224 5.48 8.20 -10.02
N ALA A 225 4.64 7.58 -9.18
CA ALA A 225 3.74 8.30 -8.28
C ALA A 225 4.49 9.15 -7.24
N ILE A 226 5.55 8.63 -6.63
CA ILE A 226 6.40 9.35 -5.66
C ILE A 226 7.13 10.49 -6.35
N GLY A 227 7.75 10.24 -7.50
CA GLY A 227 8.47 11.27 -8.25
C GLY A 227 7.54 12.39 -8.71
N ALA A 228 6.35 12.05 -9.21
CA ALA A 228 5.33 13.05 -9.53
C ALA A 228 4.91 13.85 -8.28
N GLY A 229 4.67 13.19 -7.14
CA GLY A 229 4.39 13.87 -5.87
C GLY A 229 5.51 14.82 -5.42
N ARG A 230 6.78 14.43 -5.61
CA ARG A 230 7.95 15.29 -5.32
C ARG A 230 8.00 16.54 -6.20
N LEU A 231 7.58 16.46 -7.46
CA LEU A 231 7.45 17.66 -8.31
C LEU A 231 6.44 18.65 -7.76
N PHE A 232 5.45 18.18 -6.98
CA PHE A 232 4.51 19.02 -6.24
C PHE A 232 4.93 19.25 -4.77
N GLY A 233 6.16 18.94 -4.38
CA GLY A 233 6.69 19.15 -3.03
C GLY A 233 6.06 18.28 -1.94
N LEU A 234 5.42 17.16 -2.32
CA LEU A 234 4.88 16.17 -1.38
C LEU A 234 5.91 15.14 -0.96
N ASN A 235 5.87 14.77 0.31
CA ASN A 235 6.68 13.71 0.89
C ASN A 235 5.91 12.38 0.91
N ILE A 236 5.61 11.84 -0.27
CA ILE A 236 4.94 10.53 -0.39
C ILE A 236 5.91 9.42 0.04
N PRO A 237 5.51 8.49 0.93
CA PRO A 237 6.39 7.44 1.43
C PRO A 237 6.76 6.41 0.34
N ALA A 238 7.91 5.77 0.50
CA ALA A 238 8.34 4.69 -0.38
C ALA A 238 7.51 3.41 -0.14
N ASN A 239 7.23 2.67 -1.21
CA ASN A 239 6.62 1.33 -1.11
C ASN A 239 7.65 0.21 -1.13
N PHE A 240 8.84 0.42 -1.71
CA PHE A 240 9.81 -0.64 -1.91
C PHE A 240 11.22 -0.20 -1.55
N ASN A 241 11.97 -1.09 -0.92
CA ASN A 241 13.39 -0.90 -0.60
C ASN A 241 14.16 -2.21 -0.78
N LEU A 242 14.47 -2.55 -2.04
CA LEU A 242 15.21 -3.73 -2.45
C LEU A 242 14.76 -5.02 -1.70
N PRO A 243 13.51 -5.50 -1.88
CA PRO A 243 12.97 -6.65 -1.15
C PRO A 243 13.81 -7.94 -1.28
N ILE A 244 14.51 -8.10 -2.41
CA ILE A 244 15.40 -9.24 -2.67
C ILE A 244 16.61 -9.30 -1.71
N LEU A 245 16.89 -8.21 -1.00
CA LEU A 245 17.93 -8.13 0.03
C LEU A 245 17.41 -8.48 1.43
N ALA A 246 16.15 -8.86 1.56
CA ALA A 246 15.56 -9.25 2.83
C ALA A 246 16.31 -10.43 3.46
N LYS A 247 16.66 -10.29 4.74
CA LYS A 247 17.38 -11.33 5.51
C LYS A 247 16.44 -12.34 6.16
N ASN A 248 15.20 -11.95 6.41
CA ASN A 248 14.18 -12.75 7.10
C ASN A 248 12.77 -12.20 6.79
N PRO A 249 11.68 -12.90 7.16
CA PRO A 249 10.32 -12.46 6.82
C PRO A 249 9.94 -11.08 7.37
N GLN A 250 10.47 -10.70 8.54
CA GLN A 250 10.22 -9.38 9.10
C GLN A 250 10.91 -8.28 8.29
N ASP A 251 12.16 -8.52 7.86
CA ASP A 251 12.91 -7.61 6.98
C ASP A 251 12.27 -7.53 5.58
N PHE A 252 11.68 -8.62 5.09
CA PHE A 252 10.92 -8.62 3.83
C PHE A 252 9.75 -7.61 3.88
N TRP A 253 8.91 -7.66 4.92
CA TRP A 253 7.79 -6.71 5.09
C TRP A 253 8.23 -5.26 5.39
N ARG A 254 9.48 -5.05 5.83
CA ARG A 254 10.08 -3.70 5.94
C ARG A 254 10.60 -3.16 4.62
N ARG A 255 10.59 -3.98 3.56
CA ARG A 255 11.12 -3.67 2.24
C ARG A 255 10.09 -3.79 1.13
N PHE A 256 9.04 -4.58 1.33
CA PHE A 256 7.98 -4.83 0.36
C PHE A 256 6.69 -4.15 0.79
N HIS A 257 6.09 -3.36 -0.09
CA HIS A 257 4.86 -2.60 0.12
C HIS A 257 4.81 -1.84 1.46
N ILE A 258 5.91 -1.17 1.80
CA ILE A 258 6.24 -0.61 3.12
C ILE A 258 5.11 0.25 3.67
N SER A 259 4.59 1.20 2.89
CA SER A 259 3.55 2.12 3.37
C SER A 259 2.25 1.40 3.78
N LEU A 260 1.87 0.33 3.06
CA LEU A 260 0.74 -0.51 3.44
C LEU A 260 1.08 -1.35 4.67
N SER A 261 2.27 -1.93 4.75
CA SER A 261 2.72 -2.70 5.91
C SER A 261 2.73 -1.85 7.20
N GLU A 262 3.15 -0.59 7.13
CA GLU A 262 3.07 0.35 8.25
C GLU A 262 1.63 0.70 8.60
N TRP A 263 0.78 0.90 7.60
CA TRP A 263 -0.65 1.14 7.83
C TRP A 263 -1.34 -0.05 8.50
N LEU A 264 -1.11 -1.27 8.02
CA LEU A 264 -1.64 -2.50 8.62
C LEU A 264 -1.10 -2.71 10.04
N ARG A 265 0.17 -2.37 10.28
CA ARG A 265 0.76 -2.41 11.63
C ARG A 265 -0.04 -1.52 12.58
N ASP A 266 -0.30 -0.29 12.20
CA ASP A 266 -0.89 0.72 13.08
C ASP A 266 -2.42 0.57 13.22
N VAL A 267 -3.10 0.11 12.17
CA VAL A 267 -4.57 0.06 12.09
C VAL A 267 -5.16 -1.33 12.35
N VAL A 268 -4.41 -2.40 12.12
CA VAL A 268 -4.89 -3.78 12.28
C VAL A 268 -4.13 -4.51 13.38
N PHE A 269 -2.80 -4.64 13.22
CA PHE A 269 -1.97 -5.40 14.16
C PHE A 269 -2.01 -4.83 15.58
N MET A 270 -1.72 -3.53 15.74
CA MET A 270 -1.65 -2.90 17.06
C MET A 270 -2.98 -2.97 17.80
N PRO A 271 -4.15 -2.63 17.19
CA PRO A 271 -5.44 -2.80 17.87
C PRO A 271 -5.76 -4.25 18.27
N ILE A 272 -5.44 -5.25 17.43
CA ILE A 272 -5.63 -6.66 17.79
C ILE A 272 -4.76 -7.02 18.98
N TYR A 273 -3.45 -6.73 18.90
CA TYR A 273 -2.49 -7.03 19.96
C TYR A 273 -2.90 -6.36 21.28
N MET A 274 -3.23 -5.07 21.26
CA MET A 274 -3.61 -4.33 22.47
C MET A 274 -4.93 -4.85 23.08
N ASN A 275 -5.89 -5.31 22.28
CA ASN A 275 -7.10 -5.93 22.82
C ASN A 275 -6.83 -7.31 23.43
N LEU A 276 -5.97 -8.13 22.82
CA LEU A 276 -5.56 -9.41 23.41
C LEU A 276 -4.85 -9.20 24.75
N MET A 277 -3.96 -8.20 24.85
CA MET A 277 -3.20 -7.87 26.06
C MET A 277 -4.06 -7.43 27.27
N LYS A 278 -5.35 -7.14 27.07
CA LYS A 278 -6.30 -6.88 28.16
C LYS A 278 -6.65 -8.14 28.93
N LEU A 279 -6.54 -9.32 28.31
CA LEU A 279 -6.80 -10.62 28.93
C LEU A 279 -5.53 -11.11 29.66
N ASP A 280 -5.68 -11.56 30.90
CA ASP A 280 -4.55 -11.96 31.75
C ASP A 280 -3.73 -13.11 31.14
N PHE A 281 -4.40 -14.06 30.47
CA PHE A 281 -3.75 -15.16 29.75
C PHE A 281 -2.72 -14.68 28.73
N PHE A 282 -3.07 -13.68 27.91
CA PHE A 282 -2.18 -13.14 26.88
C PHE A 282 -1.14 -12.17 27.46
N ARG A 283 -1.43 -11.53 28.60
CA ARG A 283 -0.44 -10.72 29.33
C ARG A 283 0.74 -11.56 29.81
N GLN A 284 0.46 -12.79 30.26
CA GLN A 284 1.47 -13.79 30.62
C GLN A 284 2.14 -14.42 29.38
N ASN A 285 1.41 -14.53 28.26
CA ASN A 285 1.87 -15.14 27.01
C ASN A 285 2.02 -14.13 25.85
N LYS A 286 2.86 -13.10 26.03
CA LYS A 286 3.02 -11.99 25.07
C LYS A 286 3.35 -12.43 23.64
N THR A 287 4.20 -13.47 23.49
CA THR A 287 4.60 -14.00 22.18
C THR A 287 3.41 -14.60 21.43
N LEU A 288 2.50 -15.27 22.14
CA LEU A 288 1.30 -15.84 21.53
C LEU A 288 0.37 -14.73 21.02
N ALA A 289 0.15 -13.68 21.83
CA ALA A 289 -0.63 -12.52 21.41
C ALA A 289 -0.02 -11.83 20.17
N GLN A 290 1.30 -11.69 20.14
CA GLN A 290 2.03 -11.14 18.99
C GLN A 290 1.84 -12.01 17.74
N ASN A 291 1.96 -13.33 17.87
CA ASN A 291 1.81 -14.27 16.75
C ASN A 291 0.40 -14.28 16.19
N ILE A 292 -0.63 -14.26 17.04
CA ILE A 292 -2.02 -14.11 16.63
C ILE A 292 -2.21 -12.80 15.87
N GLY A 293 -1.67 -11.69 16.40
CA GLY A 293 -1.72 -10.39 15.73
C GLY A 293 -1.07 -10.42 14.34
N ILE A 294 0.13 -10.99 14.21
CA ILE A 294 0.84 -11.13 12.92
C ILE A 294 0.03 -11.95 11.92
N PHE A 295 -0.44 -13.13 12.35
CA PHE A 295 -1.21 -14.01 11.49
C PHE A 295 -2.51 -13.36 11.02
N CYS A 296 -3.31 -12.82 11.95
CA CYS A 296 -4.55 -12.12 11.61
C CYS A 296 -4.31 -10.94 10.67
N THR A 297 -3.24 -10.18 10.85
CA THR A 297 -2.93 -9.01 10.00
C THR A 297 -2.64 -9.44 8.56
N LEU A 298 -1.79 -10.45 8.36
CA LEU A 298 -1.42 -10.93 7.02
C LEU A 298 -2.55 -11.73 6.36
N PHE A 299 -3.33 -12.46 7.16
CA PHE A 299 -4.56 -13.12 6.70
C PHE A 299 -5.60 -12.10 6.22
N CYS A 300 -5.88 -11.07 7.02
CA CYS A 300 -6.79 -9.99 6.62
C CYS A 300 -6.28 -9.23 5.40
N MET A 301 -4.97 -9.05 5.25
CA MET A 301 -4.37 -8.46 4.05
C MET A 301 -4.59 -9.36 2.81
N GLY A 302 -4.48 -10.69 2.94
CA GLY A 302 -4.87 -11.63 1.88
C GLY A 302 -6.33 -11.50 1.50
N ALA A 303 -7.24 -11.64 2.48
CA ALA A 303 -8.69 -11.51 2.30
C ALA A 303 -9.11 -10.12 1.74
N TRP A 304 -8.34 -9.08 2.06
CA TRP A 304 -8.53 -7.74 1.51
C TRP A 304 -8.17 -7.64 0.02
N ASN A 305 -7.35 -8.52 -0.55
CA ASN A 305 -7.16 -8.55 -2.01
C ASN A 305 -8.37 -9.22 -2.68
N GLY A 306 -8.88 -10.31 -2.12
CA GLY A 306 -10.13 -10.94 -2.51
C GLY A 306 -10.46 -12.13 -1.60
N LEU A 307 -11.67 -12.66 -1.73
CA LEU A 307 -12.12 -13.84 -0.96
C LEU A 307 -11.94 -15.16 -1.73
N GLU A 308 -11.33 -15.08 -2.91
CA GLU A 308 -10.92 -16.25 -3.69
C GLU A 308 -9.83 -17.03 -2.93
N ARG A 309 -9.79 -18.34 -3.15
CA ARG A 309 -8.96 -19.28 -2.38
C ARG A 309 -7.48 -18.86 -2.38
N HIS A 310 -6.96 -18.47 -3.55
CA HIS A 310 -5.57 -18.11 -3.72
C HIS A 310 -5.14 -16.88 -2.90
N TYR A 311 -5.99 -15.85 -2.77
CA TYR A 311 -5.68 -14.68 -1.95
C TYR A 311 -5.65 -15.02 -0.45
N VAL A 312 -6.61 -15.80 0.01
CA VAL A 312 -6.71 -16.23 1.41
C VAL A 312 -5.56 -17.15 1.78
N ILE A 313 -5.25 -18.14 0.92
CA ILE A 313 -4.13 -19.07 1.13
C ILE A 313 -2.79 -18.33 1.12
N SER A 314 -2.59 -17.40 0.17
CA SER A 314 -1.36 -16.59 0.14
C SER A 314 -1.17 -15.77 1.42
N GLY A 315 -2.22 -15.07 1.88
CA GLY A 315 -2.18 -14.30 3.12
C GLY A 315 -1.90 -15.18 4.35
N ALA A 316 -2.54 -16.35 4.42
CA ALA A 316 -2.31 -17.33 5.48
C ALA A 316 -0.87 -17.86 5.48
N LEU A 317 -0.29 -18.15 4.31
CA LEU A 317 1.10 -18.60 4.19
C LEU A 317 2.08 -17.52 4.66
N PHE A 318 1.92 -16.27 4.21
CA PHE A 318 2.73 -15.17 4.71
C PHE A 318 2.62 -14.99 6.23
N GLY A 319 1.40 -15.15 6.77
CA GLY A 319 1.12 -15.20 8.20
C GLY A 319 1.91 -16.30 8.90
N ALA A 320 1.80 -17.54 8.42
CA ALA A 320 2.45 -18.71 8.98
C ALA A 320 3.98 -18.59 8.94
N ILE A 321 4.56 -18.15 7.83
CA ILE A 321 6.01 -17.93 7.69
C ILE A 321 6.51 -16.89 8.71
N SER A 322 5.76 -15.80 8.87
CA SER A 322 6.13 -14.73 9.80
C SER A 322 6.02 -15.17 11.26
N VAL A 323 4.98 -15.94 11.60
CA VAL A 323 4.82 -16.54 12.93
C VAL A 323 5.91 -17.56 13.22
N ALA A 324 6.20 -18.46 12.28
CA ALA A 324 7.26 -19.47 12.42
C ALA A 324 8.62 -18.82 12.68
N HIS A 325 8.96 -17.76 11.93
CA HIS A 325 10.17 -16.99 12.18
C HIS A 325 10.17 -16.33 13.57
N ASN A 326 9.06 -15.71 13.99
CA ASN A 326 8.97 -15.08 15.31
C ASN A 326 9.11 -16.11 16.46
N MET A 327 8.52 -17.30 16.30
CA MET A 327 8.68 -18.42 17.23
C MET A 327 10.12 -18.92 17.28
N LEU A 328 10.78 -19.07 16.13
CA LEU A 328 12.18 -19.48 16.06
C LEU A 328 13.09 -18.49 16.79
N GLN A 329 12.90 -17.19 16.58
CA GLN A 329 13.64 -16.12 17.27
C GLN A 329 13.38 -16.14 18.79
N TRP A 330 12.14 -16.41 19.19
CA TRP A 330 11.80 -16.52 20.61
C TRP A 330 12.44 -17.74 21.27
N SER A 331 12.43 -18.90 20.61
CA SER A 331 13.12 -20.12 21.07
C SER A 331 14.63 -19.91 21.17
N ALA A 332 15.22 -19.20 20.21
CA ALA A 332 16.64 -18.87 20.21
C ALA A 332 17.05 -17.99 21.41
N LYS A 333 16.19 -17.06 21.84
CA LYS A 333 16.44 -16.26 23.06
C LYS A 333 16.50 -17.10 24.34
N ARG A 334 15.90 -18.29 24.34
CA ARG A 334 15.90 -19.21 25.49
C ARG A 334 17.02 -20.25 25.45
N SER A 335 17.70 -20.39 24.32
CA SER A 335 18.74 -21.39 24.11
C SER A 335 19.98 -20.76 23.45
N PRO A 336 21.08 -20.58 24.19
CA PRO A 336 22.31 -20.02 23.65
C PRO A 336 22.87 -20.80 22.45
N THR A 337 22.74 -22.14 22.46
CA THR A 337 23.18 -23.00 21.36
C THR A 337 22.38 -22.75 20.09
N LEU A 338 21.06 -22.65 20.20
CA LEU A 338 20.19 -22.30 19.07
C LEU A 338 20.47 -20.89 18.57
N SER A 339 20.67 -19.93 19.48
CA SER A 339 21.05 -18.56 19.11
C SER A 339 22.34 -18.55 18.29
N ASN A 340 23.41 -19.21 18.77
CA ASN A 340 24.69 -19.27 18.06
C ASN A 340 24.55 -19.95 16.69
N CYS A 341 23.75 -21.02 16.60
CA CYS A 341 23.46 -21.70 15.34
C CYS A 341 22.77 -20.76 14.33
N LEU A 342 21.75 -20.01 14.75
CA LEU A 342 21.03 -19.08 13.87
C LEU A 342 21.86 -17.90 13.40
N HIS A 343 22.89 -17.50 14.16
CA HIS A 343 23.81 -16.44 13.75
C HIS A 343 24.97 -16.94 12.88
N HIS A 344 25.10 -18.26 12.68
CA HIS A 344 26.13 -18.82 11.82
C HIS A 344 25.91 -18.37 10.35
N PRO A 345 26.95 -17.89 9.62
CA PRO A 345 26.80 -17.30 8.29
C PRO A 345 26.05 -18.18 7.28
N VAL A 346 26.33 -19.48 7.31
CA VAL A 346 25.65 -20.47 6.44
C VAL A 346 24.16 -20.57 6.75
N ILE A 347 23.78 -20.59 8.04
CA ILE A 347 22.38 -20.69 8.46
C ILE A 347 21.63 -19.39 8.13
N VAL A 348 22.27 -18.24 8.31
CA VAL A 348 21.71 -16.94 7.89
C VAL A 348 21.48 -16.91 6.38
N PHE A 349 22.43 -17.42 5.58
CA PHE A 349 22.28 -17.50 4.13
C PHE A 349 21.12 -18.42 3.73
N ILE A 350 21.05 -19.62 4.30
CA ILE A 350 19.95 -20.57 4.06
C ILE A 350 18.60 -19.95 4.49
N GLY A 351 18.54 -19.32 5.65
CA GLY A 351 17.34 -18.63 6.15
C GLY A 351 16.87 -17.51 5.22
N ARG A 352 17.80 -16.79 4.60
CA ARG A 352 17.49 -15.81 3.55
C ARG A 352 16.92 -16.48 2.30
N ILE A 353 17.52 -17.55 1.81
CA ILE A 353 16.99 -18.29 0.65
C ILE A 353 15.59 -18.82 0.94
N LEU A 354 15.35 -19.42 2.12
CA LEU A 354 14.04 -19.90 2.54
C LEU A 354 13.02 -18.76 2.60
N THR A 355 13.39 -17.61 3.18
CA THR A 355 12.51 -16.43 3.24
C THR A 355 12.07 -16.00 1.84
N LEU A 356 13.03 -15.85 0.92
CA LEU A 356 12.75 -15.39 -0.45
C LEU A 356 11.96 -16.43 -1.25
N ALA A 357 12.30 -17.72 -1.11
CA ALA A 357 11.59 -18.80 -1.76
C ALA A 357 10.14 -18.91 -1.27
N SER A 358 9.92 -18.84 0.04
CA SER A 358 8.57 -18.87 0.62
C SER A 358 7.77 -17.63 0.23
N ALA A 359 8.37 -16.43 0.23
CA ALA A 359 7.71 -15.23 -0.27
C ALA A 359 7.34 -15.36 -1.76
N ALA A 360 8.24 -15.89 -2.58
CA ALA A 360 7.98 -16.09 -4.01
C ALA A 360 6.85 -17.11 -4.26
N ALA A 361 6.83 -18.21 -3.51
CA ALA A 361 5.74 -19.19 -3.57
C ALA A 361 4.41 -18.59 -3.11
N SER A 362 4.39 -17.81 -2.03
CA SER A 362 3.18 -17.11 -1.58
C SER A 362 2.68 -16.10 -2.61
N LEU A 363 3.57 -15.41 -3.33
CA LEU A 363 3.19 -14.52 -4.43
C LEU A 363 2.72 -15.29 -5.67
N TYR A 364 3.30 -16.45 -5.96
CA TYR A 364 2.79 -17.31 -7.05
C TYR A 364 1.37 -17.76 -6.78
N ILE A 365 1.08 -18.20 -5.55
CA ILE A 365 -0.28 -18.53 -5.14
C ILE A 365 -1.15 -17.29 -5.29
N PHE A 366 -0.73 -16.14 -4.76
CA PHE A 366 -1.47 -14.87 -4.89
C PHE A 366 -1.90 -14.55 -6.33
N SER A 367 -1.08 -14.90 -7.33
CA SER A 367 -1.36 -14.65 -8.74
C SER A 367 -2.59 -15.35 -9.31
N GLY A 368 -3.08 -16.42 -8.66
CA GLY A 368 -4.15 -17.27 -9.19
C GLY A 368 -3.73 -18.20 -10.34
N MET A 369 -2.46 -18.15 -10.78
CA MET A 369 -1.90 -19.09 -11.77
C MET A 369 -1.41 -20.40 -11.15
N SER A 370 -1.29 -20.43 -9.83
CA SER A 370 -1.04 -21.64 -9.06
C SER A 370 -2.25 -22.59 -9.13
N PRO A 371 -2.04 -23.92 -9.03
CA PRO A 371 -3.13 -24.88 -8.92
C PRO A 371 -3.89 -24.79 -7.57
N LEU A 372 -3.30 -24.13 -6.57
CA LEU A 372 -3.91 -23.71 -5.30
C LEU A 372 -4.42 -22.27 -5.41
#